data_AF-A0A9W4P9F9-F1
#
_entry.id   AF-A0A9W4P9F9-F1
#
_cell.length_a   1.000
_cell.length_b   1.000
_cell.length_c   1.000
_cell.angle_alpha   90.00
_cell.angle_beta   90.00
_cell.angle_gamma   90.00
#
_symmetry.space_group_name_H-M   'P 1'
#
loop_
_entity.id
_entity.type
_entity.pdbx_description
1 polymer ?
#
loop_
_entity_poly.entity_id
_entity_poly.type
_entity_poly.pdbx_seq_one_letter_code
_entity_poly.pdbx_strand_id
1 'polypeptide(L)'
;MSHGLYHGVHLSFHPKKPSLSNSIDSMQSQSGGWPWGWAIYRTSYINTSDKDWARAIEKLGEACMADLEFYERSWYHLRATCVEMIREGYRNVIFEDPVLEGTSEAVIQRRHKQWVENHGLYTCSDVPRLGCALLLDDRCIR
;
A
#
# COMPACT_ATOMS: atom_id res chain seq x y z
N MET A 1 44.19 -15.14 -37.52
CA MET A 1 43.62 -15.94 -36.42
C MET A 1 43.49 -15.04 -35.21
N SER A 2 42.26 -14.61 -34.96
CA SER A 2 41.84 -13.74 -33.85
C SER A 2 42.02 -14.45 -32.52
N HIS A 3 42.52 -13.77 -31.50
CA HIS A 3 42.09 -13.95 -30.10
C HIS A 3 42.31 -12.63 -29.37
N GLY A 4 41.22 -11.87 -29.19
CA GLY A 4 41.17 -10.71 -28.32
C GLY A 4 40.97 -11.16 -26.87
N LEU A 5 41.82 -10.66 -25.98
CA LEU A 5 41.64 -10.77 -24.53
C LEU A 5 40.80 -9.58 -24.06
N TYR A 6 39.51 -9.81 -23.87
CA TYR A 6 38.64 -8.91 -23.12
C TYR A 6 38.99 -9.02 -21.63
N HIS A 7 39.60 -7.98 -21.07
CA HIS A 7 39.61 -7.78 -19.63
C HIS A 7 38.20 -7.41 -19.17
N GLY A 8 37.49 -8.37 -18.58
CA GLY A 8 36.23 -8.14 -17.89
C GLY A 8 36.46 -7.33 -16.62
N VAL A 9 35.87 -6.13 -16.54
CA VAL A 9 35.73 -5.37 -15.31
C VAL A 9 34.65 -6.06 -14.47
N HIS A 10 35.04 -6.70 -13.37
CA HIS A 10 34.10 -7.25 -12.40
C HIS A 10 33.52 -6.11 -11.56
N LEU A 11 32.46 -5.47 -12.08
CA LEU A 11 31.63 -4.54 -11.30
C LEU A 11 30.81 -5.35 -10.30
N SER A 12 31.37 -5.56 -9.11
CA SER A 12 30.61 -6.05 -7.96
C SER A 12 29.64 -4.95 -7.52
N PHE A 13 28.45 -4.94 -8.10
CA PHE A 13 27.31 -4.21 -7.55
C PHE A 13 26.93 -4.91 -6.25
N HIS A 14 27.46 -4.43 -5.14
CA HIS A 14 26.82 -4.64 -3.85
C HIS A 14 25.68 -3.62 -3.78
N PRO A 15 24.40 -4.02 -3.93
CA PRO A 15 23.33 -3.16 -3.48
C PRO A 15 23.55 -3.01 -1.97
N LYS A 16 24.04 -1.83 -1.53
CA LYS A 16 23.91 -1.41 -0.15
C LYS A 16 22.41 -1.51 0.13
N LYS A 17 22.01 -2.49 0.94
CA LYS A 17 20.66 -2.51 1.49
C LYS A 17 20.46 -1.15 2.14
N PRO A 18 19.56 -0.28 1.64
CA PRO A 18 19.28 0.95 2.34
C PRO A 18 18.80 0.54 3.73
N SER A 19 19.43 1.09 4.77
CA SER A 19 18.94 0.90 6.13
C SER A 19 17.50 1.39 6.17
N LEU A 20 16.61 0.63 6.83
CA LEU A 20 15.19 1.01 6.95
C LEU A 20 15.01 2.46 7.45
N SER A 21 15.95 2.96 8.26
CA SER A 21 15.98 4.36 8.69
C SER A 21 15.94 5.34 7.51
N ASN A 22 16.75 5.10 6.48
CA ASN A 22 16.88 6.00 5.35
C ASN A 22 15.69 5.89 4.40
N SER A 23 15.02 4.73 4.32
CA SER A 23 13.80 4.60 3.53
C SER A 23 12.63 5.29 4.20
N ILE A 24 12.51 5.19 5.53
CA ILE A 24 11.43 5.80 6.31
C ILE A 24 11.55 7.33 6.32
N ASP A 25 12.75 7.88 6.51
CA ASP A 25 12.99 9.34 6.47
C ASP A 25 12.75 9.92 5.07
N SER A 26 13.18 9.20 4.02
CA SER A 26 12.88 9.54 2.63
C SER A 26 11.36 9.53 2.37
N MET A 27 10.66 8.51 2.86
CA MET A 27 9.21 8.41 2.75
C MET A 27 8.50 9.52 3.52
N GLN A 28 8.94 9.89 4.73
CA GLN A 28 8.36 11.01 5.49
C GLN A 28 8.46 12.34 4.73
N SER A 29 9.62 12.64 4.14
CA SER A 29 9.82 13.90 3.41
C SER A 29 8.98 14.04 2.14
N GLN A 30 8.68 12.91 1.47
CA GLN A 30 7.83 12.88 0.27
C GLN A 30 6.35 12.70 0.59
N SER A 31 6.04 12.07 1.72
CA SER A 31 4.67 11.72 2.10
C SER A 31 4.03 12.71 3.06
N GLY A 32 4.63 13.83 3.48
CA GLY A 32 3.93 14.96 4.13
C GLY A 32 2.82 14.68 5.16
N GLY A 33 2.88 13.58 5.93
CA GLY A 33 1.78 13.16 6.83
C GLY A 33 0.61 12.43 6.16
N TRP A 34 0.84 11.78 5.02
CA TRP A 34 -0.16 11.09 4.21
C TRP A 34 -0.68 9.81 4.87
N PRO A 35 -1.96 9.45 4.66
CA PRO A 35 -2.58 8.47 5.55
C PRO A 35 -2.20 6.99 5.32
N TRP A 36 -1.62 6.29 6.29
CA TRP A 36 -1.07 4.92 6.15
C TRP A 36 -2.07 3.77 5.87
N GLY A 37 -3.35 4.04 5.56
CA GLY A 37 -4.34 3.01 5.25
C GLY A 37 -4.40 2.61 3.78
N TRP A 38 -5.40 1.81 3.42
CA TRP A 38 -5.57 1.22 2.09
C TRP A 38 -6.20 2.18 1.07
N ALA A 39 -5.96 1.95 -0.21
CA ALA A 39 -6.80 2.47 -1.29
C ALA A 39 -7.92 1.45 -1.56
N ILE A 40 -9.15 1.81 -1.23
CA ILE A 40 -10.32 0.91 -1.29
C ILE A 40 -11.30 1.43 -2.33
N TYR A 41 -11.67 0.59 -3.29
CA TYR A 41 -12.69 0.88 -4.28
C TYR A 41 -13.96 0.15 -3.87
N ARG A 42 -15.03 0.91 -3.59
CA ARG A 42 -16.34 0.33 -3.35
C ARG A 42 -16.94 -0.09 -4.69
N THR A 43 -17.09 -1.39 -4.89
CA THR A 43 -17.62 -2.00 -6.12
C THR A 43 -18.93 -2.76 -5.89
N SER A 44 -19.52 -2.61 -4.70
CA SER A 44 -20.80 -3.20 -4.30
C SER A 44 -21.70 -2.15 -3.66
N TYR A 45 -22.70 -1.73 -4.41
CA TYR A 45 -23.75 -0.77 -4.04
C TYR A 45 -25.13 -1.43 -4.12
N ILE A 46 -25.35 -2.39 -5.02
CA ILE A 46 -26.67 -3.01 -5.20
C ILE A 46 -26.99 -3.99 -4.09
N ASN A 47 -26.04 -4.88 -3.78
CA ASN A 47 -26.26 -6.04 -2.89
C ASN A 47 -25.76 -5.83 -1.46
N THR A 48 -25.16 -4.67 -1.20
CA THR A 48 -24.49 -4.34 0.05
C THR A 48 -25.12 -3.07 0.63
N SER A 49 -25.67 -3.17 1.84
CA SER A 49 -26.16 -2.00 2.55
C SER A 49 -24.99 -1.12 3.02
N ASP A 50 -25.22 0.18 3.18
CA ASP A 50 -24.20 1.10 3.72
C ASP A 50 -23.74 0.69 5.12
N LYS A 51 -24.63 0.06 5.91
CA LYS A 51 -24.31 -0.47 7.23
C LYS A 51 -23.33 -1.64 7.15
N ASP A 52 -23.56 -2.57 6.23
CA ASP A 52 -22.68 -3.74 6.06
C ASP A 52 -21.33 -3.31 5.47
N TRP A 53 -21.35 -2.37 4.52
CA TRP A 53 -20.14 -1.72 4.01
C TRP A 53 -19.33 -1.08 5.14
N ALA A 54 -19.95 -0.23 5.96
CA ALA A 54 -19.28 0.42 7.08
C ALA A 54 -18.69 -0.60 8.06
N ARG A 55 -19.42 -1.68 8.36
CA ARG A 55 -18.95 -2.77 9.23
C ARG A 55 -17.76 -3.51 8.63
N ALA A 56 -17.72 -3.72 7.32
CA ALA A 56 -16.58 -4.34 6.65
C ALA A 56 -15.33 -3.46 6.73
N ILE A 57 -15.46 -2.14 6.52
CA ILE A 57 -14.35 -1.20 6.66
C ILE A 57 -13.84 -1.15 8.10
N GLU A 58 -14.73 -1.17 9.10
CA GLU A 58 -14.36 -1.24 10.50
C GLU A 58 -13.55 -2.50 10.81
N LYS A 59 -14.04 -3.68 10.40
CA LYS A 59 -13.33 -4.96 10.59
C LYS A 59 -11.96 -4.97 9.92
N LEU A 60 -11.83 -4.40 8.71
CA LEU A 60 -10.54 -4.29 8.04
C LEU A 60 -9.56 -3.41 8.85
N GLY A 61 -10.06 -2.31 9.41
CA GLY A 61 -9.28 -1.45 10.29
C GLY A 61 -8.82 -2.18 11.57
N GLU A 62 -9.73 -2.89 12.23
CA GLU A 62 -9.42 -3.72 13.41
C GLU A 62 -8.34 -4.75 13.10
N ALA A 63 -8.45 -5.48 11.98
CA ALA A 63 -7.46 -6.46 11.55
C ALA A 63 -6.09 -5.82 11.30
N CYS A 64 -6.04 -4.65 10.65
CA CYS A 64 -4.79 -3.93 10.44
C CYS A 64 -4.14 -3.51 11.76
N MET A 65 -4.92 -3.04 12.73
CA MET A 65 -4.39 -2.66 14.04
C MET A 65 -3.87 -3.85 14.83
N ALA A 66 -4.57 -4.99 14.77
CA ALA A 66 -4.13 -6.24 15.40
C ALA A 66 -2.81 -6.75 14.80
N ASP A 67 -2.66 -6.70 13.47
CA ASP A 67 -1.41 -7.04 12.79
C ASP A 67 -0.28 -6.10 13.22
N LEU A 68 -0.54 -4.79 13.30
CA LEU A 68 0.44 -3.81 13.78
C LEU A 68 0.89 -4.09 15.21
N GLU A 69 -0.02 -4.45 16.12
CA GLU A 69 0.31 -4.87 17.49
C GLU A 69 1.20 -6.13 17.52
N PHE A 70 0.92 -7.10 16.65
CA PHE A 70 1.75 -8.29 16.51
C PHE A 70 3.18 -7.94 16.05
N TYR A 71 3.30 -7.05 15.08
CA TYR A 71 4.60 -6.58 14.59
C TYR A 71 5.33 -5.70 15.62
N GLU A 72 4.64 -4.84 16.35
CA GLU A 72 5.22 -4.05 17.44
C GLU A 72 5.94 -4.94 18.47
N ARG A 73 5.30 -6.05 18.86
CA ARG A 73 5.87 -7.03 19.79
C ARG A 73 7.08 -7.76 19.22
N SER A 74 7.12 -7.96 17.90
CA SER A 74 8.17 -8.72 17.22
C SER A 74 9.35 -7.82 16.76
N TRP A 75 9.11 -6.53 16.58
CA TRP A 75 10.03 -5.56 15.97
C TRP A 75 10.52 -4.49 16.98
N TYR A 76 10.48 -4.80 18.28
CA TYR A 76 10.96 -3.93 19.37
C TYR A 76 12.34 -3.27 19.11
N HIS A 77 13.21 -3.94 18.37
CA HIS A 77 14.55 -3.47 18.00
C HIS A 77 14.58 -2.40 16.89
N LEU A 78 13.49 -2.22 16.12
CA LEU A 78 13.39 -1.27 15.00
C LEU A 78 12.74 0.07 15.38
N ARG A 79 12.67 0.35 16.69
CA ARG A 79 12.07 1.54 17.34
C ARG A 79 10.55 1.64 17.15
N ALA A 80 9.85 1.82 18.28
CA ALA A 80 8.40 1.98 18.38
C ALA A 80 7.83 3.14 17.53
N THR A 81 8.66 4.10 17.15
CA THR A 81 8.28 5.31 16.41
C THR A 81 7.61 5.04 15.07
N CYS A 82 7.91 3.92 14.40
CA CYS A 82 7.30 3.59 13.11
C CYS A 82 5.85 3.07 13.27
N VAL A 83 5.60 2.30 14.32
CA VAL A 83 4.27 1.75 14.62
C VAL A 83 3.33 2.87 15.07
N GLU A 84 3.80 3.77 15.93
CA GLU A 84 3.05 4.95 16.37
C GLU A 84 2.69 5.84 15.18
N MET A 85 3.64 6.11 14.29
CA MET A 85 3.40 6.89 13.07
C MET A 85 2.32 6.25 12.16
N ILE A 86 2.36 4.93 11.99
CA ILE A 86 1.33 4.21 11.22
C ILE A 86 -0.02 4.32 11.91
N ARG A 87 -0.10 4.08 13.23
CA ARG A 87 -1.34 4.20 14.00
C ARG A 87 -1.96 5.60 13.88
N GLU A 88 -1.16 6.64 14.09
CA GLU A 88 -1.63 8.03 14.05
C GLU A 88 -2.13 8.45 12.65
N GLY A 89 -1.40 8.02 11.61
CA GLY A 89 -1.75 8.36 10.24
C GLY A 89 -2.66 7.35 9.55
N TYR A 90 -3.08 6.26 10.18
CA TYR A 90 -3.91 5.25 9.50
C TYR A 90 -5.27 5.84 9.11
N ARG A 91 -5.48 6.02 7.81
CA ARG A 91 -6.78 6.29 7.20
C ARG A 91 -6.85 5.61 5.84
N ASN A 92 -7.94 4.92 5.59
CA ASN A 92 -8.22 4.40 4.25
C ASN A 92 -8.61 5.56 3.33
N VAL A 93 -8.17 5.50 2.08
CA VAL A 93 -8.67 6.32 0.98
C VAL A 93 -9.76 5.50 0.30
N ILE A 94 -11.01 5.93 0.41
CA ILE A 94 -12.16 5.23 -0.16
C ILE A 94 -12.60 5.96 -1.42
N PHE A 95 -12.67 5.22 -2.53
CA PHE A 95 -13.19 5.68 -3.80
C PHE A 95 -14.64 5.25 -3.92
N GLU A 96 -15.55 6.21 -3.77
CA GLU A 96 -16.99 6.02 -3.97
C GLU A 96 -17.42 6.59 -5.32
N ASP A 97 -17.79 5.70 -6.23
CA ASP A 97 -18.29 6.00 -7.56
C ASP A 97 -19.24 4.85 -7.94
N PRO A 98 -20.58 5.08 -8.04
CA PRO A 98 -21.54 4.04 -8.40
C PRO A 98 -21.26 3.37 -9.76
N VAL A 99 -20.51 4.01 -10.65
CA VAL A 99 -20.07 3.43 -11.94
C VAL A 99 -19.09 2.27 -11.73
N LEU A 100 -18.54 2.12 -10.52
CA LEU A 100 -17.68 1.00 -10.15
C LEU A 100 -18.43 -0.30 -9.87
N GLU A 101 -19.77 -0.29 -9.79
CA GLU A 101 -20.55 -1.50 -9.56
C GLU A 101 -20.19 -2.60 -10.59
N GLY A 102 -19.76 -3.76 -10.09
CA GLY A 102 -19.41 -4.91 -10.94
C GLY A 102 -18.22 -4.68 -11.88
N THR A 103 -17.43 -3.61 -11.71
CA THR A 103 -16.23 -3.40 -12.51
C THR A 103 -15.17 -4.47 -12.24
N SER A 104 -14.43 -4.85 -13.30
CA SER A 104 -13.37 -5.85 -13.18
C SER A 104 -12.14 -5.28 -12.45
N GLU A 105 -11.40 -6.18 -11.82
CA GLU A 105 -10.14 -5.84 -11.13
C GLU A 105 -9.17 -5.09 -12.05
N ALA A 106 -9.05 -5.48 -13.32
CA ALA A 106 -8.18 -4.83 -14.29
C ALA A 106 -8.54 -3.35 -14.54
N VAL A 107 -9.82 -2.99 -14.48
CA VAL A 107 -10.28 -1.60 -14.62
C VAL A 107 -9.87 -0.80 -13.39
N ILE A 108 -10.05 -1.37 -12.19
CA ILE A 108 -9.65 -0.72 -10.94
C ILE A 108 -8.14 -0.54 -10.87
N GLN A 109 -7.35 -1.56 -11.21
CA GLN A 109 -5.89 -1.46 -11.23
C GLN A 109 -5.42 -0.32 -12.16
N ARG A 110 -6.04 -0.17 -13.34
CA ARG A 110 -5.72 0.93 -14.27
C ARG A 110 -6.08 2.29 -13.68
N ARG A 111 -7.28 2.43 -13.10
CA ARG A 111 -7.72 3.67 -12.42
C ARG A 111 -6.80 4.01 -11.26
N HIS A 112 -6.38 3.02 -10.49
CA HIS A 112 -5.50 3.20 -9.35
C HIS A 112 -4.12 3.70 -9.79
N LYS A 113 -3.52 3.06 -10.80
CA LYS A 113 -2.25 3.51 -11.38
C LYS A 113 -2.34 4.96 -11.85
N GLN A 114 -3.41 5.32 -12.56
CA GLN A 114 -3.63 6.68 -13.03
C GLN A 114 -3.82 7.67 -11.86
N TRP A 115 -4.53 7.28 -10.80
CA TRP A 115 -4.68 8.11 -9.61
C TRP A 115 -3.32 8.36 -8.93
N VAL A 116 -2.50 7.33 -8.76
CA VAL A 116 -1.13 7.44 -8.20
C VAL A 116 -0.29 8.40 -9.04
N GLU A 117 -0.27 8.21 -10.37
CA GLU A 117 0.48 9.07 -11.30
C GLU A 117 0.00 10.53 -11.26
N ASN A 118 -1.31 10.76 -11.25
CA ASN A 118 -1.89 12.12 -11.20
C ASN A 118 -1.56 12.88 -9.91
N HIS A 119 -1.22 12.17 -8.83
CA HIS A 119 -0.80 12.77 -7.56
C HIS A 119 0.73 12.95 -7.46
N GLY A 120 1.46 12.72 -8.56
CA GLY A 120 2.92 12.82 -8.59
C GLY A 120 3.61 11.69 -7.81
N LEU A 121 2.90 10.60 -7.54
CA LEU A 121 3.40 9.43 -6.83
C LEU A 121 3.76 8.32 -7.82
N TYR A 122 4.47 7.31 -7.34
CA TYR A 122 4.76 6.09 -8.09
C TYR A 122 4.29 4.87 -7.31
N THR A 123 3.93 3.81 -8.04
CA THR A 123 3.51 2.54 -7.42
C THR A 123 4.69 1.94 -6.65
N CYS A 124 4.49 1.64 -5.37
CA CYS A 124 5.51 1.07 -4.49
C CYS A 124 4.89 -0.09 -3.72
N SER A 125 5.52 -1.27 -3.78
CA SER A 125 5.05 -2.48 -3.08
C SER A 125 5.08 -2.32 -1.56
N ASP A 126 5.99 -1.49 -1.06
CA ASP A 126 6.22 -1.32 0.39
C ASP A 126 5.19 -0.35 1.02
N VAL A 127 4.37 0.31 0.20
CA VAL A 127 3.23 1.11 0.63
C VAL A 127 1.97 0.45 0.10
N PRO A 128 1.21 -0.29 0.92
CA PRO A 128 0.07 -1.06 0.44
C PRO A 128 -0.93 -0.24 -0.37
N ARG A 129 -1.14 1.03 -0.01
CA ARG A 129 -1.99 1.99 -0.74
C ARG A 129 -1.52 2.39 -2.14
N LEU A 130 -0.22 2.30 -2.43
CA LEU A 130 0.35 2.68 -3.72
C LEU A 130 0.64 1.46 -4.58
N GLY A 131 0.85 0.30 -3.97
CA GLY A 131 1.09 -0.96 -4.64
C GLY A 131 -0.18 -1.80 -4.87
N CYS A 132 -1.21 -1.63 -4.05
CA CYS A 132 -2.40 -2.47 -4.03
C CYS A 132 -3.69 -1.63 -3.95
N ALA A 133 -4.60 -1.89 -4.88
CA ALA A 133 -5.98 -1.43 -4.80
C ALA A 133 -6.85 -2.55 -4.25
N LEU A 134 -7.53 -2.32 -3.12
CA LEU A 134 -8.50 -3.28 -2.59
C LEU A 134 -9.85 -3.07 -3.27
N LEU A 135 -10.39 -4.14 -3.84
CA LEU A 135 -11.81 -4.23 -4.18
C LEU A 135 -12.52 -5.00 -3.06
N LEU A 136 -13.62 -4.45 -2.60
CA LEU A 136 -14.55 -5.12 -1.71
C LEU A 136 -15.86 -5.31 -2.47
N ASP A 137 -16.08 -6.53 -2.95
CA ASP A 137 -17.34 -6.93 -3.58
C ASP A 137 -18.30 -7.56 -2.55
N ASP A 138 -19.50 -7.94 -2.99
CA ASP A 138 -20.54 -8.50 -2.13
C ASP A 138 -20.14 -9.82 -1.45
N ARG A 139 -19.17 -10.55 -2.01
CA ARG A 139 -18.63 -11.79 -1.42
C ARG A 139 -17.67 -11.49 -0.28
N CYS A 140 -17.00 -10.34 -0.30
CA CYS A 140 -16.07 -9.92 0.74
C CYS A 140 -16.75 -9.34 1.99
N ILE A 141 -18.01 -8.92 1.87
CA ILE A 141 -18.71 -8.16 2.90
C ILE A 141 -19.63 -9.02 3.78
N ARG A 142 -20.01 -10.21 3.30
CA ARG A 142 -20.93 -11.14 3.99
C ARG A 142 -20.22 -12.10 4.93
#